data_AF-A0A3C1V6L0-F1
#
_entry.id   AF-A0A3C1V6L0-F1
#
_cell.length_a   1.000
_cell.length_b   1.000
_cell.length_c   1.000
_cell.angle_alpha   90.00
_cell.angle_beta   90.00
_cell.angle_gamma   90.00
#
_symmetry.space_group_name_H-M   'P 1'
#
loop_
_entity.id
_entity.type
_entity.pdbx_description
1 polymer ?
#
loop_
_entity_poly.entity_id
_entity_poly.type
_entity_poly.pdbx_seq_one_letter_code
_entity_poly.pdbx_strand_id
1 'polypeptide(L)'
;MEDLWRRYQRFAPLVDRLVVTEYDFVCNDDELHADYLRDVLTLSFSHPKMTAFINWGFWAGYHWKPEGTLIRKDWTERPAIKIWRELVHNTWATNTDMQTDAKGQVETKAFFGDYEITVSVRGTSVTQMWTHSATSGPLVVGL
;
A
#
# COMPACT_ATOMS: atom_id res chain seq x y z
N MET A 1 -9.41 -8.23 -15.65
CA MET A 1 -8.14 -8.40 -14.90
C MET A 1 -7.16 -9.37 -15.56
N GLU A 2 -7.61 -10.46 -16.18
CA GLU A 2 -6.74 -11.45 -16.84
C GLU A 2 -5.76 -10.86 -17.88
N ASP A 3 -6.23 -9.96 -18.75
CA ASP A 3 -5.37 -9.32 -19.74
C ASP A 3 -4.25 -8.47 -19.12
N LEU A 4 -4.53 -7.79 -18.00
CA LEU A 4 -3.53 -7.00 -17.29
C LEU A 4 -2.49 -7.91 -16.65
N TRP A 5 -2.93 -8.99 -16.01
CA TRP A 5 -2.02 -10.00 -15.46
C TRP A 5 -1.10 -10.59 -16.53
N ARG A 6 -1.66 -10.95 -17.70
CA ARG A 6 -0.88 -11.46 -18.84
C ARG A 6 0.19 -10.45 -19.29
N ARG A 7 -0.11 -9.15 -19.27
CA ARG A 7 0.88 -8.10 -19.58
C ARG A 7 2.01 -8.06 -18.54
N TYR A 8 1.69 -8.10 -17.24
CA TYR A 8 2.72 -8.15 -16.20
C TYR A 8 3.62 -9.36 -16.36
N GLN A 9 3.03 -10.55 -16.57
CA GLN A 9 3.80 -11.78 -16.77
C GLN A 9 4.66 -11.76 -18.02
N ARG A 10 4.21 -11.10 -19.09
CA ARG A 10 5.01 -10.96 -20.33
C ARG A 10 6.27 -10.13 -20.10
N PHE A 11 6.20 -9.06 -19.32
CA PHE A 11 7.33 -8.14 -19.13
C PHE A 11 8.18 -8.46 -17.91
N ALA A 12 7.63 -9.11 -16.89
CA ALA A 12 8.34 -9.45 -15.65
C ALA A 12 9.70 -10.14 -15.86
N PRO A 13 9.90 -11.08 -16.82
CA PRO A 13 11.20 -11.71 -17.04
C PRO A 13 12.26 -10.77 -17.63
N LEU A 14 11.86 -9.63 -18.19
CA LEU A 14 12.72 -8.73 -18.94
C LEU A 14 13.28 -7.56 -18.11
N VAL A 15 12.78 -7.37 -16.89
CA VAL A 15 13.11 -6.23 -16.03
C VAL A 15 13.29 -6.66 -14.57
N ASP A 16 14.05 -5.88 -13.81
CA ASP A 16 14.23 -6.13 -12.37
C ASP A 16 12.97 -5.78 -11.56
N ARG A 17 12.22 -4.76 -12.01
CA ARG A 17 10.98 -4.30 -11.37
C ARG A 17 9.94 -3.83 -12.38
N LEU A 18 8.68 -3.98 -12.00
CA LEU A 18 7.51 -3.42 -12.66
C LEU A 18 6.95 -2.26 -11.82
N VAL A 19 6.41 -1.27 -12.51
CA VAL A 19 5.74 -0.12 -11.89
C VAL A 19 4.52 0.25 -12.73
N VAL A 20 3.39 0.48 -12.09
CA VAL A 20 2.28 1.22 -12.70
C VAL A 20 2.58 2.70 -12.49
N THR A 21 2.93 3.43 -13.54
CA THR A 21 3.39 4.81 -13.44
C THR A 21 2.27 5.85 -13.52
N GLU A 22 1.17 5.52 -14.18
CA GLU A 22 0.11 6.48 -14.50
C GLU A 22 -1.25 5.76 -14.55
N TYR A 23 -1.72 5.26 -13.40
CA TYR A 23 -3.09 4.76 -13.33
C TYR A 23 -4.06 5.95 -13.41
N ASP A 24 -4.88 5.98 -14.46
CA ASP A 24 -6.15 6.69 -14.48
C ASP A 24 -7.23 5.78 -15.09
N PHE A 25 -8.47 5.94 -14.64
CA PHE A 25 -9.61 5.20 -15.18
C PHE A 25 -10.81 6.13 -15.30
N VAL A 26 -11.21 6.42 -16.54
CA VAL A 26 -12.39 7.26 -16.81
C VAL A 26 -13.61 6.38 -16.87
N CYS A 27 -14.53 6.61 -15.94
CA CYS A 27 -15.84 5.97 -15.90
C CYS A 27 -16.88 6.96 -15.39
N ASN A 28 -18.10 6.88 -15.93
CA ASN A 28 -19.24 7.67 -15.45
C ASN A 28 -19.97 6.99 -14.27
N ASP A 29 -19.51 5.82 -13.85
CA ASP A 29 -20.00 5.07 -12.70
C ASP A 29 -18.92 5.06 -11.61
N ASP A 30 -19.23 5.71 -10.50
CA ASP A 30 -18.32 5.89 -9.37
C ASP A 30 -18.04 4.58 -8.60
N GLU A 31 -19.00 3.65 -8.59
CA GLU A 31 -18.82 2.35 -7.95
C GLU A 31 -17.98 1.43 -8.84
N LEU A 32 -18.23 1.46 -10.16
CA LEU A 32 -17.36 0.74 -11.10
C LEU A 32 -15.91 1.26 -11.04
N HIS A 33 -15.71 2.56 -10.87
CA HIS A 33 -14.36 3.11 -10.65
C HIS A 33 -13.72 2.56 -9.36
N ALA A 34 -14.48 2.47 -8.26
CA ALA A 34 -13.99 1.89 -7.02
C ALA A 34 -13.61 0.41 -7.17
N ASP A 35 -14.49 -0.40 -7.78
CA ASP A 35 -14.24 -1.81 -8.03
C ASP A 35 -13.03 -2.03 -8.94
N TYR A 36 -12.91 -1.22 -9.99
CA TYR A 36 -11.78 -1.31 -10.92
C TYR A 36 -10.46 -0.94 -10.23
N LEU A 37 -10.44 0.13 -9.43
CA LEU A 37 -9.26 0.52 -8.65
C LEU A 37 -8.87 -0.61 -7.68
N ARG A 38 -9.85 -1.18 -6.95
CA ARG A 38 -9.62 -2.29 -6.01
C ARG A 38 -8.91 -3.44 -6.72
N ASP A 39 -9.42 -3.84 -7.88
CA ASP A 39 -8.92 -4.98 -8.63
C ASP A 39 -7.53 -4.73 -9.21
N VAL A 40 -7.30 -3.58 -9.84
CA VAL A 40 -6.00 -3.24 -10.41
C VAL A 40 -4.94 -3.09 -9.32
N LEU A 41 -5.27 -2.41 -8.22
CA LEU A 41 -4.35 -2.19 -7.11
C LEU A 41 -3.99 -3.52 -6.44
N THR A 42 -4.98 -4.39 -6.17
CA THR A 42 -4.75 -5.72 -5.57
C THR A 42 -3.93 -6.63 -6.49
N LEU A 43 -4.25 -6.66 -7.78
CA LEU A 43 -3.50 -7.44 -8.78
C LEU A 43 -2.04 -6.96 -8.87
N SER A 44 -1.84 -5.64 -8.87
CA SER A 44 -0.50 -5.04 -8.89
C SER A 44 0.28 -5.41 -7.62
N PHE A 45 -0.32 -5.22 -6.45
CA PHE A 45 0.28 -5.55 -5.15
C PHE A 45 0.64 -7.04 -5.03
N SER A 46 -0.12 -7.92 -5.66
CA SER A 46 0.10 -9.37 -5.64
C SER A 46 1.27 -9.85 -6.52
N HIS A 47 1.84 -8.98 -7.37
CA HIS A 47 2.90 -9.38 -8.28
C HIS A 47 4.30 -9.15 -7.64
N PRO A 48 5.17 -10.17 -7.53
CA PRO A 48 6.42 -10.09 -6.75
C PRO A 48 7.44 -9.08 -7.27
N LYS A 49 7.39 -8.74 -8.57
CA LYS A 49 8.22 -7.68 -9.16
C LYS A 49 7.58 -6.28 -9.15
N MET A 50 6.33 -6.13 -8.69
CA MET A 50 5.68 -4.83 -8.63
C MET A 50 6.22 -4.05 -7.42
N THR A 51 6.90 -2.94 -7.67
CA THR A 51 7.53 -2.16 -6.59
C THR A 51 6.87 -0.82 -6.35
N ALA A 52 6.01 -0.35 -7.26
CA ALA A 52 5.31 0.92 -7.11
C ALA A 52 4.02 0.98 -7.95
N PHE A 53 3.07 1.76 -7.44
CA PHE A 53 1.82 2.11 -8.11
C PHE A 53 1.58 3.60 -7.94
N ILE A 54 1.47 4.31 -9.06
CA ILE A 54 1.26 5.76 -9.09
C ILE A 54 -0.10 6.02 -9.72
N ASN A 55 -1.01 6.60 -8.93
CA ASN A 55 -2.25 7.16 -9.43
C ASN A 55 -1.96 8.51 -10.11
N TRP A 56 -2.27 8.63 -11.38
CA TRP A 56 -2.06 9.85 -12.15
C TRP A 56 -3.12 10.88 -11.74
N GLY A 57 -2.79 11.74 -10.76
CA GLY A 57 -3.66 12.80 -10.26
C GLY A 57 -4.90 12.31 -9.50
N PHE A 58 -4.97 12.59 -8.20
CA PHE A 58 -6.12 12.17 -7.39
C PHE A 58 -7.25 13.21 -7.35
N TRP A 59 -7.00 14.46 -7.74
CA TRP A 59 -7.93 15.58 -7.60
C TRP A 59 -8.36 16.17 -8.94
N ALA A 60 -9.67 16.24 -9.16
CA ALA A 60 -10.30 16.75 -10.39
C ALA A 60 -9.94 18.21 -10.72
N GLY A 61 -9.54 19.02 -9.75
CA GLY A 61 -9.18 20.42 -10.00
C GLY A 61 -7.88 20.62 -10.79
N TYR A 62 -7.03 19.58 -10.87
CA TYR A 62 -5.74 19.64 -11.56
C TYR A 62 -5.42 18.35 -12.33
N HIS A 63 -6.45 17.68 -12.84
CA HIS A 63 -6.30 16.47 -13.65
C HIS A 63 -6.82 16.70 -15.08
N TRP A 64 -6.15 16.09 -16.07
CA TRP A 64 -6.53 16.23 -17.48
C TRP A 64 -7.85 15.51 -17.82
N LYS A 65 -8.29 14.58 -16.97
CA LYS A 65 -9.57 13.86 -17.04
C LYS A 65 -10.26 13.87 -15.66
N PRO A 66 -10.99 14.93 -15.30
CA PRO A 66 -11.57 15.10 -13.97
C PRO A 66 -12.51 13.96 -13.53
N GLU A 67 -13.12 13.26 -14.47
CA GLU A 67 -14.06 12.15 -14.25
C GLU A 67 -13.36 10.93 -13.63
N GLY A 68 -12.10 10.69 -13.98
CA GLY A 68 -11.32 9.53 -13.51
C GLY A 68 -10.48 9.76 -12.26
N THR A 69 -10.70 10.87 -11.54
CA THR A 69 -9.98 11.19 -10.31
C THR A 69 -10.60 10.52 -9.09
N LEU A 70 -9.92 10.51 -7.95
CA LEU A 70 -10.43 9.95 -6.68
C LEU A 70 -11.24 10.98 -5.86
N ILE A 71 -11.00 12.26 -6.11
CA ILE A 71 -11.60 13.40 -5.40
C ILE A 71 -12.13 14.39 -6.44
N ARG A 72 -13.39 14.83 -6.26
CA ARG A 72 -14.06 15.81 -7.12
C ARG A 72 -13.46 17.21 -6.94
N LYS A 73 -13.84 18.13 -7.84
CA LYS A 73 -13.25 19.48 -7.90
C LYS A 73 -13.56 20.29 -6.64
N ASP A 74 -14.72 20.05 -6.04
CA ASP A 74 -15.22 20.62 -4.78
C ASP A 74 -14.69 19.88 -3.54
N TRP A 75 -13.70 18.99 -3.69
CA TRP A 75 -13.14 18.14 -2.64
C TRP A 75 -14.08 17.04 -2.12
N THR A 76 -15.25 16.87 -2.71
CA THR A 76 -16.11 15.74 -2.40
C THR A 76 -15.42 14.44 -2.82
N GLU A 77 -15.36 13.48 -1.91
CA GLU A 77 -14.76 12.17 -2.14
C GLU A 77 -15.60 11.30 -3.09
N ARG A 78 -14.92 10.55 -3.97
CA ARG A 78 -15.56 9.45 -4.70
C ARG A 78 -15.34 8.13 -3.95
N PRO A 79 -16.17 7.09 -4.18
CA PRO A 79 -15.99 5.77 -3.57
C PRO A 79 -14.57 5.20 -3.74
N ALA A 80 -13.91 5.43 -4.87
CA ALA A 80 -12.56 4.95 -5.14
C ALA A 80 -11.50 5.41 -4.11
N ILE A 81 -11.60 6.62 -3.53
CA ILE A 81 -10.64 7.05 -2.50
C ILE A 81 -10.77 6.22 -1.20
N LYS A 82 -11.96 5.68 -0.92
CA LYS A 82 -12.17 4.80 0.23
C LYS A 82 -11.48 3.46 0.02
N ILE A 83 -11.53 2.90 -1.20
CA ILE A 83 -10.78 1.70 -1.57
C ILE A 83 -9.27 1.91 -1.40
N TRP A 84 -8.75 3.04 -1.88
CA TRP A 84 -7.33 3.38 -1.70
C TRP A 84 -6.95 3.38 -0.21
N ARG A 85 -7.73 4.07 0.63
CA ARG A 85 -7.46 4.12 2.07
C ARG A 85 -7.57 2.76 2.75
N GLU A 86 -8.61 2.01 2.44
CA GLU A 86 -8.84 0.69 3.03
C GLU A 86 -7.72 -0.28 2.67
N LEU A 87 -7.27 -0.31 1.42
CA LEU A 87 -6.22 -1.23 1.01
C LEU A 87 -4.84 -0.76 1.47
N VAL A 88 -4.46 0.49 1.15
CA VAL A 88 -3.08 0.97 1.34
C VAL A 88 -2.78 1.34 2.79
N HIS A 89 -3.74 1.91 3.52
CA HIS A 89 -3.50 2.41 4.88
C HIS A 89 -4.03 1.49 5.99
N ASN A 90 -4.85 0.50 5.65
CA ASN A 90 -5.42 -0.42 6.64
C ASN A 90 -5.04 -1.88 6.34
N THR A 91 -5.50 -2.43 5.21
CA THR A 91 -5.35 -3.86 4.88
C THR A 91 -3.89 -4.27 4.64
N TRP A 92 -3.11 -3.44 3.96
CA TRP A 92 -1.69 -3.67 3.67
C TRP A 92 -0.77 -2.93 4.62
N ALA A 93 -1.21 -2.78 5.87
CA ALA A 93 -0.42 -2.28 6.99
C ALA A 93 -0.34 -3.35 8.07
N THR A 94 0.68 -3.31 8.92
CA THR A 94 0.79 -4.21 10.08
C THR A 94 0.58 -3.42 11.36
N ASN A 95 -0.50 -3.72 12.08
CA ASN A 95 -0.79 -3.16 13.40
C ASN A 95 -0.96 -4.32 14.38
N THR A 96 -0.02 -4.49 15.31
CA THR A 96 -0.02 -5.64 16.23
C THR A 96 0.50 -5.24 17.61
N ASP A 97 0.00 -5.92 18.63
CA ASP A 97 0.48 -5.84 20.02
C ASP A 97 0.84 -7.26 20.47
N MET A 98 2.05 -7.43 20.97
CA MET A 98 2.65 -8.74 21.22
C MET A 98 3.51 -8.71 22.48
N GLN A 99 3.52 -9.82 23.22
CA GLN A 99 4.44 -10.02 24.33
C GLN A 99 5.71 -10.71 23.85
N THR A 100 6.85 -10.26 24.35
CA THR A 100 8.12 -10.92 24.12
C THR A 100 8.20 -12.26 24.86
N ASP A 101 9.00 -13.18 24.32
CA ASP A 101 9.32 -14.43 24.98
C ASP A 101 10.29 -14.24 26.17
N ALA A 102 10.69 -15.33 26.83
CA ALA A 102 11.63 -15.29 27.95
C ALA A 102 13.04 -14.77 27.57
N LYS A 103 13.35 -14.64 26.28
CA LYS A 103 14.60 -14.07 25.75
C LYS A 103 14.43 -12.62 25.30
N GLY A 104 13.24 -12.02 25.45
CA GLY A 104 12.94 -10.67 25.00
C GLY A 104 12.66 -10.56 23.51
N GLN A 105 12.31 -11.66 22.83
CA GLN A 105 12.14 -11.70 21.37
C GLN A 105 10.67 -11.79 20.96
N VAL A 106 10.36 -11.23 19.80
CA VAL A 106 9.08 -11.39 19.10
C VAL A 106 9.34 -11.58 17.61
N GLU A 107 8.58 -12.47 16.98
CA GLU A 107 8.62 -12.68 15.52
C GLU A 107 7.19 -12.56 14.97
N THR A 108 7.03 -11.78 13.90
CA THR A 108 5.76 -11.62 13.21
C THR A 108 5.98 -11.40 11.72
N LYS A 109 4.98 -11.74 10.91
CA LYS A 109 4.94 -11.35 9.50
C LYS A 109 4.38 -9.95 9.41
N ALA A 110 5.09 -9.08 8.71
CA ALA A 110 4.71 -7.69 8.51
C ALA A 110 4.84 -7.31 7.02
N PHE A 111 4.00 -6.39 6.56
CA PHE A 111 4.18 -5.74 5.27
C PHE A 111 5.42 -4.85 5.26
N PHE A 112 6.03 -4.62 4.10
CA PHE A 112 7.08 -3.60 3.99
C PHE A 112 6.52 -2.21 4.23
N GLY A 113 7.32 -1.36 4.87
CA GLY A 113 6.91 -0.02 5.23
C GLY A 113 7.65 0.51 6.44
N ASP A 114 7.28 1.72 6.83
CA ASP A 114 7.79 2.38 8.02
C ASP A 114 6.90 2.08 9.21
N TYR A 115 7.54 1.75 10.32
CA TYR A 115 6.91 1.38 11.57
C TYR A 115 7.33 2.31 12.68
N GLU A 116 6.37 2.71 13.50
CA GLU A 116 6.59 3.21 14.84
C GLU A 116 6.41 2.04 15.81
N ILE A 117 7.50 1.62 16.46
CA ILE A 117 7.49 0.47 17.36
C ILE A 117 7.71 0.97 18.79
N THR A 118 6.77 0.68 19.68
CA THR A 118 6.88 0.98 21.10
C THR A 118 7.11 -0.30 21.88
N VAL A 119 8.18 -0.33 22.68
CA VAL A 119 8.52 -1.45 23.56
C VAL A 119 8.39 -1.01 25.00
N SER A 120 7.64 -1.76 25.80
CA SER A 120 7.42 -1.49 27.22
C SER A 120 7.97 -2.61 28.11
N VAL A 121 8.80 -2.27 29.08
CA VAL A 121 9.33 -3.19 30.09
C VAL A 121 9.15 -2.59 31.47
N ARG A 122 8.38 -3.28 32.32
CA ARG A 122 8.16 -2.92 33.74
C ARG A 122 7.74 -1.46 33.96
N GLY A 123 6.94 -0.91 33.04
CA GLY A 123 6.42 0.46 33.11
C GLY A 123 7.28 1.53 32.43
N THR A 124 8.46 1.17 31.91
CA THR A 124 9.27 2.05 31.05
C THR A 124 8.99 1.74 29.59
N SER A 125 8.80 2.75 28.76
CA SER A 125 8.57 2.60 27.32
C SER A 125 9.60 3.37 26.49
N VAL A 126 10.01 2.80 25.37
CA VAL A 126 10.77 3.47 24.32
C VAL A 126 10.08 3.25 22.98
N THR A 127 9.98 4.32 22.19
CA THR A 127 9.44 4.29 20.83
C THR A 127 10.57 4.52 19.83
N GLN A 128 10.62 3.71 18.78
CA GLN A 128 11.63 3.79 17.73
C GLN A 128 10.99 3.66 16.35
N MET A 129 11.44 4.49 15.41
CA MET A 129 11.11 4.35 14.00
C MET A 129 11.98 3.27 13.35
N TRP A 130 11.38 2.39 12.57
CA TRP A 130 12.07 1.32 11.86
C TRP A 130 11.43 1.05 10.50
N THR A 131 12.26 0.83 9.47
CA THR A 131 11.80 0.52 8.13
C THR A 131 11.96 -0.98 7.85
N HIS A 132 10.84 -1.66 7.59
CA HIS A 132 10.85 -3.03 7.09
C HIS A 132 10.99 -3.04 5.57
N SER A 133 12.00 -3.72 5.07
CA SER A 133 12.25 -3.88 3.63
C SER A 133 12.79 -5.27 3.33
N ALA A 134 12.97 -5.59 2.05
CA ALA A 134 13.55 -6.86 1.62
C ALA A 134 14.97 -7.12 2.16
N THR A 135 15.66 -6.09 2.65
CA THR A 135 17.04 -6.19 3.18
C THR A 135 17.15 -5.83 4.67
N SER A 136 16.05 -5.51 5.34
CA SER A 136 16.08 -5.14 6.76
C SER A 136 16.37 -6.37 7.64
N GLY A 137 17.33 -6.24 8.57
CA GLY A 137 17.50 -7.18 9.68
C GLY A 137 16.53 -6.89 10.84
N PRO A 138 16.55 -7.66 11.94
CA PRO A 138 15.66 -7.43 13.08
C PRO A 138 15.88 -6.04 13.70
N LEU A 139 14.80 -5.41 14.17
CA LEU A 139 14.92 -4.26 15.05
C LEU A 139 15.41 -4.74 16.42
N VAL A 140 16.48 -4.12 16.93
CA VAL A 140 16.98 -4.33 18.29
C VAL A 140 16.76 -3.05 19.07
N VAL A 141 15.98 -3.13 20.14
CA VAL A 141 15.69 -2.00 21.04
C VAL A 141 16.41 -2.23 22.36
N GLY A 142 17.22 -1.26 22.79
CA GLY A 142 17.82 -1.24 24.13
C GLY A 142 16.94 -0.47 25.10
N LEU A 143 16.72 -1.03 26.29
CA LEU A 143 15.97 -0.43 27.41
C LEU A 143 16.83 -0.40 28.67
#